data_AF-A0A0A9HCB2-F1
#
_entry.id   AF-A0A0A9HCB2-F1
#
_cell.length_a   1.000
_cell.length_b   1.000
_cell.length_c   1.000
_cell.angle_alpha   90.00
_cell.angle_beta   90.00
_cell.angle_gamma   90.00
#
_symmetry.space_group_name_H-M   'P 1'
#
loop_
_entity.id
_entity.type
_entity.pdbx_description
1 polymer ?
#
loop_
_entity_poly.entity_id
_entity_poly.type
_entity_poly.pdbx_seq_one_letter_code
_entity_poly.pdbx_strand_id
1 'polypeptide(L)' 'MLRSLSNVVFNIKSLIRMQFDDSYVQEMRKMVPFSVIEGPRGEAWVEIHGMKFSPIEITSTLFSRLRCCSDGSIS' A
#
# COMPACT_ATOMS: atom_id res chain seq x y z
N MET A 1 9.74 -16.97 16.01
CA MET A 1 8.53 -16.84 15.15
C MET A 1 8.85 -15.79 14.09
N LEU A 2 9.24 -16.20 12.87
CA LEU A 2 9.52 -15.27 11.77
C LEU A 2 8.17 -14.72 11.30
N ARG A 3 7.88 -13.46 11.64
CA ARG A 3 6.67 -12.75 11.20
C ARG A 3 6.74 -12.63 9.68
N SER A 4 5.85 -13.29 8.97
CA SER A 4 5.85 -13.34 7.50
C SER A 4 5.88 -11.94 6.89
N LEU A 5 6.92 -11.62 6.11
CA LEU A 5 7.11 -10.31 5.47
C LEU A 5 6.04 -9.98 4.42
N SER A 6 5.28 -10.99 3.96
CA SER A 6 4.20 -10.86 2.98
C SER A 6 3.07 -9.90 3.41
N ASN A 7 3.02 -9.55 4.71
CA ASN A 7 2.01 -8.66 5.29
C ASN A 7 2.49 -7.22 5.48
N VAL A 8 3.73 -6.91 5.09
CA VAL A 8 4.31 -5.59 5.29
C VAL A 8 4.36 -4.89 3.94
N VAL A 9 3.49 -3.90 3.78
CA VAL A 9 3.47 -3.03 2.59
C VAL A 9 4.17 -1.73 2.91
N PHE A 10 5.11 -1.34 2.05
CA PHE A 10 5.92 -0.14 2.17
C PHE A 10 6.05 0.55 0.81
N ASN A 11 6.51 1.81 0.79
CA ASN A 11 6.61 2.64 -0.42
C ASN A 11 5.27 2.92 -1.15
N ILE A 12 4.13 2.85 -0.46
CA ILE A 12 2.80 3.17 -1.03
C ILE A 12 2.77 4.58 -1.64
N LYS A 13 3.47 5.54 -1.02
CA LYS A 13 3.53 6.94 -1.50
C LYS A 13 4.09 7.05 -2.92
N SER A 14 5.01 6.17 -3.32
CA SER A 14 5.60 6.17 -4.66
C SER A 14 4.65 5.63 -5.72
N LEU A 15 3.62 4.86 -5.32
CA LEU A 15 2.60 4.30 -6.22
C LEU A 15 1.47 5.30 -6.52
N ILE A 16 1.39 6.39 -5.76
CA ILE A 16 0.33 7.40 -5.91
C ILE A 16 0.50 8.10 -7.27
N ARG A 17 -0.52 7.98 -8.14
CA ARG A 17 -0.56 8.51 -9.52
C ARG A 17 0.34 7.80 -10.53
N MET A 18 0.91 6.65 -10.20
CA MET A 18 1.57 5.81 -11.20
C MET A 18 0.58 4.87 -11.87
N GLN A 19 0.76 4.67 -13.16
CA GLN A 19 0.05 3.66 -13.92
C GLN A 19 0.67 2.28 -13.65
N PHE A 20 -0.15 1.24 -13.67
CA PHE A 20 0.31 -0.13 -13.47
C PHE A 20 1.32 -0.58 -14.55
N ASP A 21 1.20 -0.03 -15.76
CA ASP A 21 2.06 -0.33 -16.91
C ASP A 21 3.45 0.34 -16.86
N ASP A 22 3.65 1.30 -15.94
CA ASP A 22 4.91 2.03 -15.87
C ASP A 22 6.09 1.09 -15.52
N SER A 23 7.20 1.21 -16.26
CA SER A 23 8.40 0.39 -16.06
C SER A 23 8.87 0.40 -14.60
N TYR A 24 8.73 1.53 -13.92
CA TYR A 24 9.10 1.65 -12.50
C TYR A 24 8.23 0.77 -11.59
N VAL A 25 6.92 0.70 -11.85
CA VAL A 25 5.99 -0.14 -11.09
C VAL A 25 6.24 -1.63 -11.37
N GLN A 26 6.56 -1.97 -12.61
CA GLN A 26 6.90 -3.33 -13.02
C GLN A 26 8.21 -3.82 -12.36
N GLU A 27 9.23 -2.97 -12.29
CA GLU A 27 10.47 -3.28 -11.56
C GLU A 27 10.22 -3.39 -10.05
N MET A 28 9.47 -2.46 -9.47
CA MET A 28 9.15 -2.46 -8.04
C MET A 28 8.40 -3.74 -7.64
N ARG A 29 7.44 -4.19 -8.45
CA ARG A 29 6.68 -5.41 -8.23
C ARG A 29 7.57 -6.65 -8.08
N LYS A 30 8.73 -6.69 -8.74
CA LYS A 30 9.69 -7.81 -8.63
C LYS A 30 10.53 -7.74 -7.35
N MET A 31 10.72 -6.54 -6.81
CA MET A 31 11.56 -6.31 -5.61
C MET A 31 10.77 -6.42 -4.30
N VAL A 32 9.46 -6.18 -4.34
CA VAL A 32 8.61 -6.16 -3.14
C VAL A 32 7.92 -7.50 -2.87
N PRO A 33 7.68 -7.86 -1.60
CA PRO A 33 7.05 -9.14 -1.23
C PRO A 33 5.52 -9.11 -1.26
N PHE A 34 4.89 -8.05 -1.80
CA PHE A 34 3.44 -7.88 -1.86
C PHE A 34 2.92 -7.82 -3.31
N SER A 35 1.64 -8.15 -3.50
CA SER A 35 1.02 -8.13 -4.82
C SER A 35 0.60 -6.72 -5.22
N VAL A 36 1.16 -6.23 -6.32
CA VAL A 36 0.67 -5.04 -7.03
C VAL A 36 -0.28 -5.49 -8.14
N ILE A 37 -1.45 -4.88 -8.20
CA ILE A 37 -2.52 -5.19 -9.15
C ILE A 37 -2.95 -3.93 -9.92
N GLU A 38 -3.59 -4.14 -11.07
CA GLU A 38 -4.18 -3.05 -11.84
C GLU A 38 -5.54 -2.63 -11.24
N GLY A 39 -5.69 -1.34 -11.02
CA GLY A 39 -6.95 -0.71 -10.60
C GLY A 39 -7.91 -0.47 -11.78
N PRO A 40 -9.16 -0.07 -11.49
CA PRO A 40 -10.22 0.10 -12.51
C PRO A 40 -9.92 1.17 -13.58
N ARG A 41 -8.93 2.03 -13.37
CA ARG A 41 -8.53 3.10 -14.30
C ARG A 41 -7.07 2.98 -14.75
N GLY A 42 -6.46 1.79 -14.62
CA GLY A 42 -5.04 1.55 -14.93
C GLY A 42 -4.07 2.05 -13.85
N GLU A 43 -4.58 2.46 -12.69
CA GLU A 43 -3.77 2.91 -11.55
C GLU A 43 -3.14 1.72 -10.82
N ALA A 44 -1.96 1.91 -10.23
CA ALA A 44 -1.33 0.89 -9.40
C ALA A 44 -2.08 0.72 -8.06
N TRP A 45 -2.65 -0.46 -7.85
CA TRP A 45 -3.31 -0.87 -6.61
C TRP A 45 -2.49 -1.96 -5.92
N VAL A 46 -2.77 -2.20 -4.64
CA VAL A 46 -2.08 -3.24 -3.85
C VAL A 46 -3.09 -4.23 -3.29
N GLU A 47 -2.74 -5.51 -3.33
CA GLU A 47 -3.54 -6.60 -2.80
C GLU A 47 -2.85 -7.21 -1.58
N ILE A 48 -3.58 -7.26 -0.47
CA ILE A 48 -3.12 -7.82 0.80
C ILE A 48 -4.16 -8.83 1.25
N HIS A 49 -3.78 -10.09 1.44
CA HIS A 49 -4.71 -11.17 1.84
C HIS A 49 -6.00 -11.25 0.98
N GLY A 50 -5.90 -10.98 -0.34
CA GLY A 50 -7.05 -11.00 -1.25
C GLY A 50 -7.96 -9.78 -1.16
N MET A 51 -7.64 -8.80 -0.30
CA MET A 51 -8.30 -7.50 -0.27
C MET A 51 -7.50 -6.49 -1.08
N LYS A 52 -8.21 -5.75 -1.95
CA LYS A 52 -7.64 -4.74 -2.83
C LYS A 52 -7.72 -3.39 -2.16
N PHE A 53 -6.61 -2.69 -2.09
CA PHE A 53 -6.52 -1.38 -1.48
C PHE A 53 -5.97 -0.36 -2.46
N SER A 54 -6.63 0.79 -2.51
CA SER A 54 -6.11 1.96 -3.21
C SER A 54 -4.97 2.57 -2.38
N PRO A 55 -3.89 3.06 -3.03
CA PRO A 55 -2.79 3.74 -2.32
C PRO A 55 -3.26 4.96 -1.52
N ILE A 56 -4.35 5.62 -1.96
CA ILE A 56 -4.96 6.76 -1.27
C ILE A 56 -5.58 6.33 0.06
N GLU A 57 -6.33 5.23 0.07
CA GLU A 57 -7.01 4.69 1.26
C GLU A 57 -6.02 4.26 2.33
N ILE A 58 -4.94 3.58 1.92
CA ILE A 58 -3.87 3.15 2.85
C ILE A 58 -3.21 4.37 3.48
N THR A 59 -2.90 5.38 2.66
CA THR A 59 -2.27 6.62 3.11
C THR A 59 -3.18 7.38 4.08
N SER A 60 -4.47 7.51 3.76
CA SER A 60 -5.48 8.13 4.63
C SER A 60 -5.60 7.41 5.98
N THR A 61 -5.64 6.07 5.95
CA THR A 61 -5.68 5.24 7.17
C THR A 61 -4.44 5.44 8.02
N LEU A 62 -3.25 5.47 7.40
CA LEU A 62 -1.99 5.74 8.07
C LEU A 62 -2.00 7.12 8.74
N PHE A 63 -2.41 8.17 8.04
CA PHE A 63 -2.51 9.52 8.60
C PHE A 63 -3.53 9.61 9.74
N SER A 64 -4.67 8.93 9.61
CA SER A 64 -5.69 8.86 10.66
C SER A 64 -5.14 8.19 11.91
N ARG A 65 -4.37 7.10 11.77
CA ARG A 65 -3.70 6.43 12.88
C ARG A 65 -2.65 7.32 13.55
N LEU A 66 -1.85 8.05 12.77
CA LEU A 66 -0.85 8.98 13.30
C LEU A 66 -1.51 10.07 14.16
N ARG A 67 -2.60 10.66 13.66
CA ARG A 67 -3.40 11.63 14.43
C ARG A 67 -3.97 11.04 15.71
N CYS A 68 -4.52 9.82 15.61
CA CYS A 68 -5.07 9.09 16.75
C CYS A 68 -4.01 8.75 17.82
N CYS A 69 -2.75 8.54 17.44
CA CYS A 69 -1.69 8.31 18.42
C CYS A 69 -1.19 9.61 19.08
N SER A 70 -1.29 10.76 18.41
CA SER A 70 -0.92 12.06 18.99
C SER A 70 -1.94 12.56 20.01
N ASP A 71 -3.23 12.27 19.79
CA ASP A 71 -4.27 12.53 20.77
C ASP A 71 -4.38 11.29 21.67
N GLY A 72 -3.71 11.33 22.83
CA GLY A 72 -3.66 10.24 23.81
C GLY A 72 -5.00 9.94 24.50
N SER A 73 -6.11 9.94 23.76
CA SER A 73 -7.41 9.47 24.20
C SER A 73 -7.45 7.95 24.13
N ILE A 74 -6.79 7.34 25.12
CA ILE A 74 -7.17 6.01 25.61
C ILE A 74 -8.58 6.19 26.15
N SER A 75 -9.58 5.70 25.41
CA SER A 75 -10.83 5.29 26.05
C SER A 75 -10.56 4.04 26.89
#